data_AF-A0A3M0XC28-F1
#
_entry.id   AF-A0A3M0XC28-F1
#
_cell.length_a   1.000
_cell.length_b   1.000
_cell.length_c   1.000
_cell.angle_alpha   90.00
_cell.angle_beta   90.00
_cell.angle_gamma   90.00
#
_symmetry.space_group_name_H-M   'P 1'
#
loop_
_entity.id
_entity.type
_entity.pdbx_description
1 polymer ?
#
loop_
_entity_poly.entity_id
_entity_poly.type
_entity_poly.pdbx_seq_one_letter_code
_entity_poly.pdbx_strand_id
1 'polypeptide(L)'
;MIKGIGDYILPITDNKEQRRRIVDFLSNFEGEKKDETFWRERLSFWWDKNPFYSEDLPKGWIVVLNGIIVGFFGVIVTNYTFNGKTYKALNSTTWRVLRA
;
A
#
# COMPACT_ATOMS: atom_id res chain seq x y z
N MET A 1 5.73 -9.71 -17.93
CA MET A 1 5.80 -8.64 -18.95
C MET A 1 6.52 -7.46 -18.32
N ILE A 2 7.71 -7.11 -18.82
CA ILE A 2 8.51 -5.99 -18.29
C ILE A 2 7.83 -4.70 -18.78
N LYS A 3 7.10 -3.99 -17.90
CA LYS A 3 6.58 -2.67 -18.24
C LYS A 3 7.78 -1.71 -18.35
N GLY A 4 8.00 -1.17 -19.55
CA GLY A 4 9.09 -0.26 -19.86
C GLY A 4 9.01 1.06 -19.09
N ILE A 5 10.04 1.90 -19.28
CA ILE A 5 10.15 3.27 -18.75
C ILE A 5 8.86 4.02 -19.13
N GLY A 6 7.98 4.26 -18.16
CA GLY A 6 6.69 4.89 -18.38
C GLY A 6 6.02 5.23 -17.06
N ASP A 7 4.95 5.99 -17.17
CA ASP A 7 4.22 6.56 -16.03
C ASP A 7 2.95 5.74 -15.80
N TYR A 8 2.84 5.16 -14.60
CA TYR A 8 1.79 4.19 -14.29
C TYR A 8 1.20 4.41 -12.90
N ILE A 9 -0.10 4.17 -12.78
CA ILE A 9 -0.72 3.79 -11.52
C ILE A 9 -0.83 2.27 -11.51
N LEU A 10 -0.24 1.63 -10.51
CA LEU A 10 -0.21 0.16 -10.40
C LEU A 10 -0.87 -0.28 -9.09
N PRO A 11 -1.67 -1.37 -9.10
CA PRO A 11 -2.14 -1.97 -7.86
C PRO A 11 -0.95 -2.53 -7.07
N ILE A 12 -1.08 -2.52 -5.75
CA ILE A 12 -0.14 -3.19 -4.85
C ILE A 12 -0.47 -4.69 -4.86
N THR A 13 0.57 -5.50 -5.06
CA THR A 13 0.51 -6.97 -5.18
C THR A 13 1.38 -7.63 -4.11
N ASP A 14 1.44 -8.96 -4.13
CA ASP A 14 2.35 -9.76 -3.29
C ASP A 14 3.76 -9.92 -3.85
N ASN A 15 4.11 -9.15 -4.89
CA ASN A 15 5.46 -9.10 -5.39
C ASN A 15 6.44 -8.55 -4.33
N LYS A 16 7.42 -9.37 -3.94
CA LYS A 16 8.41 -9.04 -2.89
C LYS A 16 9.24 -7.79 -3.23
N GLU A 17 9.60 -7.60 -4.49
CA GLU A 17 10.35 -6.42 -4.92
C GLU A 17 9.48 -5.15 -4.86
N GLN A 18 8.20 -5.24 -5.26
CA GLN A 18 7.26 -4.14 -5.07
C GLN A 18 7.09 -3.79 -3.58
N ARG A 19 6.95 -4.79 -2.70
CA ARG A 19 6.91 -4.58 -1.24
C ARG A 19 8.18 -3.89 -0.74
N ARG A 20 9.37 -4.32 -1.18
CA ARG A 20 10.66 -3.71 -0.82
C ARG A 20 10.70 -2.23 -1.22
N ARG A 21 10.33 -1.91 -2.46
CA ARG A 21 10.31 -0.55 -2.99
C ARG A 21 9.29 0.36 -2.32
N ILE A 22 8.13 -0.19 -1.94
CA ILE A 22 7.12 0.54 -1.16
C ILE A 22 7.66 0.88 0.23
N VAL A 23 8.29 -0.08 0.91
CA VAL A 23 8.89 0.17 2.24
C VAL A 23 9.94 1.27 2.14
N ASP A 24 10.85 1.17 1.18
CA ASP A 24 11.89 2.18 0.92
C ASP A 24 11.29 3.58 0.66
N PHE A 25 10.26 3.67 -0.19
CA PHE A 25 9.54 4.93 -0.42
C PHE A 25 8.91 5.50 0.86
N LEU A 26 8.26 4.64 1.67
CA LEU A 26 7.58 5.08 2.88
C LEU A 26 8.55 5.51 3.98
N SER A 27 9.64 4.77 4.20
CA SER A 27 10.64 5.10 5.22
C SER A 27 11.43 6.36 4.88
N ASN A 28 11.60 6.67 3.58
CA ASN A 28 12.36 7.83 3.11
C ASN A 28 11.47 9.01 2.69
N PHE A 29 10.15 8.97 2.96
CA PHE A 29 9.26 10.09 2.64
C PHE A 29 9.57 11.33 3.49
N GLU A 30 9.42 12.53 2.93
CA GLU A 30 9.70 13.80 3.62
C GLU A 30 8.96 13.89 4.97
N GLY A 31 9.71 14.14 6.05
CA GLY A 31 9.17 14.25 7.40
C GLY A 31 8.81 12.92 8.07
N GLU A 32 9.09 11.78 7.44
CA GLU A 32 8.97 10.47 8.08
C GLU A 32 9.94 10.34 9.27
N LYS A 33 9.45 9.75 10.36
CA LYS A 33 10.22 9.44 11.56
C LYS A 33 10.31 7.93 11.83
N LYS A 34 9.56 7.13 11.09
CA LYS A 34 9.51 5.67 11.19
C LYS A 34 10.44 5.03 10.18
N ASP A 35 11.17 4.03 10.63
CA ASP A 35 12.16 3.32 9.82
C ASP A 35 11.52 2.25 8.91
N GLU A 36 12.37 1.59 8.12
CA GLU A 36 11.94 0.47 7.29
C GLU A 36 11.32 -0.67 8.10
N THR A 37 11.86 -0.95 9.29
CA THR A 37 11.37 -2.03 10.17
C THR A 37 9.91 -1.80 10.52
N PHE A 38 9.59 -0.59 10.99
CA PHE A 38 8.22 -0.19 11.28
C PHE A 38 7.31 -0.38 10.07
N TRP A 39 7.72 0.07 8.88
CA TRP A 39 6.89 -0.02 7.69
C TRP A 39 6.70 -1.46 7.23
N ARG A 40 7.73 -2.31 7.28
CA ARG A 40 7.61 -3.76 6.99
C ARG A 40 6.58 -4.41 7.90
N GLU A 41 6.67 -4.17 9.21
CA GLU A 41 5.75 -4.72 10.19
C GLU A 41 4.32 -4.18 9.99
N ARG A 42 4.19 -2.88 9.71
CA ARG A 42 2.91 -2.22 9.50
C ARG A 42 2.18 -2.78 8.27
N LEU A 43 2.86 -2.88 7.13
CA LEU A 43 2.29 -3.43 5.91
C LEU A 43 1.94 -4.91 6.07
N SER A 44 2.78 -5.67 6.77
CA SER A 44 2.50 -7.07 7.10
C SER A 44 1.25 -7.20 7.99
N PHE A 45 1.12 -6.34 8.99
CA PHE A 45 -0.07 -6.30 9.84
C PHE A 45 -1.35 -6.01 9.05
N TRP A 46 -1.30 -5.05 8.12
CA TRP A 46 -2.47 -4.64 7.34
C TRP A 46 -2.93 -5.66 6.29
N TRP A 47 -2.00 -6.40 5.69
CA TRP A 47 -2.29 -7.18 4.48
C TRP A 47 -1.98 -8.66 4.59
N ASP A 48 -0.99 -9.04 5.40
CA ASP A 48 -0.54 -10.43 5.48
C ASP A 48 -1.11 -11.12 6.72
N LYS A 49 -1.21 -10.39 7.84
CA LYS A 49 -1.73 -10.89 9.12
C LYS A 49 -3.20 -10.52 9.36
N ASN A 50 -3.80 -9.72 8.50
CA ASN A 50 -5.16 -9.23 8.66
C ASN A 50 -6.17 -10.33 8.28
N PRO A 51 -6.96 -10.87 9.22
CA PRO A 51 -7.89 -11.95 8.94
C PRO A 51 -9.06 -11.54 8.03
N PHE A 52 -9.27 -10.24 7.82
CA PHE A 52 -10.35 -9.73 6.97
C PHE A 52 -9.91 -9.53 5.51
N TYR A 53 -8.59 -9.50 5.27
CA TYR A 53 -8.02 -9.39 3.93
C TYR A 53 -8.15 -10.70 3.16
N SER A 54 -8.31 -10.59 1.84
CA SER A 54 -8.29 -11.71 0.89
C SER A 54 -7.71 -11.22 -0.45
N GLU A 55 -7.15 -12.11 -1.26
CA GLU A 55 -6.39 -11.76 -2.49
C GLU A 55 -7.22 -11.02 -3.56
N ASP A 56 -8.54 -11.13 -3.50
CA ASP A 56 -9.49 -10.40 -4.35
C ASP A 56 -9.68 -8.93 -3.96
N LEU A 57 -9.12 -8.50 -2.82
CA LEU A 57 -9.27 -7.15 -2.30
C LEU A 57 -7.98 -6.32 -2.50
N PRO A 58 -8.10 -5.00 -2.73
CA PRO A 58 -6.94 -4.17 -2.98
C PRO A 58 -6.14 -3.90 -1.69
N LYS A 59 -4.81 -3.99 -1.79
CA LYS A 59 -3.87 -3.45 -0.79
C LYS A 59 -3.68 -1.94 -0.94
N GLY A 60 -4.05 -1.39 -2.10
CA GLY A 60 -3.88 0.01 -2.48
C GLY A 60 -3.20 0.15 -3.85
N TRP A 61 -2.64 1.32 -4.12
CA TRP A 61 -1.99 1.67 -5.38
C TRP A 61 -0.68 2.42 -5.17
N ILE A 62 0.21 2.30 -6.14
CA ILE A 62 1.42 3.12 -6.26
C ILE A 62 1.39 3.92 -7.55
N VAL A 63 1.98 5.11 -7.51
CA VAL A 63 2.27 5.92 -8.69
C VAL A 63 3.75 5.74 -9.01
N VAL A 64 4.05 5.36 -10.25
CA VAL A 64 5.42 5.16 -10.73
C VAL A 64 5.66 6.11 -11.89
N LEU A 65 6.70 6.94 -11.79
CA LEU A 65 7.18 7.79 -12.89
C LEU A 65 8.61 7.42 -13.21
N ASN A 66 8.94 7.24 -14.50
CA ASN A 66 10.28 6.84 -14.95
C ASN A 66 10.87 5.65 -14.15
N GLY A 67 10.02 4.69 -13.78
CA GLY A 67 10.43 3.52 -13.01
C GLY A 67 10.65 3.76 -11.50
N ILE A 68 10.40 4.96 -10.97
CA ILE A 68 10.53 5.33 -9.54
C ILE A 68 9.15 5.47 -8.90
N ILE A 69 8.96 5.00 -7.66
CA ILE A 69 7.71 5.24 -6.93
C ILE A 69 7.69 6.70 -6.48
N VAL A 70 6.68 7.45 -6.91
CA VAL A 70 6.46 8.84 -6.50
C VAL A 70 5.18 9.04 -5.70
N GLY A 71 4.36 7.99 -5.57
CA GLY A 71 3.13 8.05 -4.80
C GLY A 71 2.71 6.68 -4.26
N PHE A 72 2.03 6.71 -3.13
CA PHE A 72 1.48 5.57 -2.42
C PHE A 72 0.12 5.92 -1.83
N PHE A 73 -0.84 5.01 -1.98
CA PHE A 73 -2.12 5.03 -1.28
C PHE A 73 -2.42 3.62 -0.78
N GLY A 74 -2.51 3.44 0.53
CA GLY A 74 -2.80 2.14 1.15
C GLY A 74 -4.28 1.94 1.46
N VAL A 75 -4.70 0.68 1.50
CA VAL A 75 -6.03 0.27 1.95
C VAL A 75 -5.91 -0.79 3.04
N ILE A 76 -6.75 -0.72 4.07
CA ILE A 76 -6.89 -1.72 5.13
C ILE A 76 -8.32 -2.27 5.08
N VAL A 77 -8.46 -3.57 4.93
CA VAL A 77 -9.77 -4.24 4.98
C VAL A 77 -10.19 -4.45 6.43
N THR A 78 -11.41 -4.08 6.77
CA THR A 78 -12.03 -4.42 8.06
C THR A 78 -13.44 -4.96 7.87
N ASN A 79 -13.97 -5.64 8.89
CA ASN A 79 -15.40 -5.85 9.01
C ASN A 79 -16.04 -4.62 9.69
N TYR A 80 -17.07 -4.07 9.07
CA TYR A 80 -17.85 -2.96 9.59
C TYR A 80 -19.31 -3.38 9.77
N THR A 81 -19.82 -3.26 10.99
CA THR A 81 -21.20 -3.64 11.31
C THR A 81 -22.06 -2.40 11.40
N PHE A 82 -23.13 -2.36 10.60
CA PHE A 82 -24.11 -1.28 10.59
C PHE A 82 -25.52 -1.85 10.49
N ASN A 83 -26.40 -1.44 11.41
CA ASN A 83 -27.78 -1.95 11.53
C ASN A 83 -27.87 -3.48 11.53
N GLY A 84 -27.00 -4.14 12.30
CA GLY A 84 -26.99 -5.61 12.43
C GLY A 84 -26.44 -6.38 11.22
N LYS A 85 -26.01 -5.69 10.15
CA LYS A 85 -25.38 -6.32 8.98
C LYS A 85 -23.88 -5.99 8.94
N THR A 86 -23.07 -7.00 8.64
CA THR A 86 -21.62 -6.87 8.48
C THR A 86 -21.24 -6.68 7.02
N TYR A 87 -20.35 -5.72 6.77
CA TYR A 87 -19.80 -5.39 5.46
C TYR A 87 -18.28 -5.46 5.51
N LYS A 88 -17.64 -5.84 4.40
CA LYS A 88 -16.22 -5.58 4.22
C LYS A 88 -16.03 -4.10 3.88
N ALA A 89 -15.35 -3.36 4.76
CA ALA A 89 -15.00 -1.97 4.53
C ALA A 89 -13.55 -1.86 4.02
N LEU A 90 -13.35 -1.04 2.99
CA LEU A 90 -12.05 -0.68 2.46
C LEU A 90 -11.65 0.68 3.04
N ASN A 91 -10.84 0.66 4.09
CA ASN A 91 -10.43 1.88 4.78
C ASN A 91 -9.18 2.42 4.11
N SER A 92 -9.23 3.65 3.60
CA SER A 92 -8.02 4.35 3.17
C SER A 92 -7.07 4.51 4.36
N THR A 93 -5.81 4.18 4.16
CA THR A 93 -4.72 4.51 5.09
C THR A 93 -3.74 5.45 4.40
N THR A 94 -2.50 5.54 4.90
CA THR A 94 -1.40 6.37 4.41
C THR A 94 -1.51 6.76 2.94
N TRP A 95 -1.58 8.06 2.69
CA TRP A 95 -1.50 8.67 1.37
C TRP A 95 -0.28 9.59 1.32
N ARG A 96 0.64 9.30 0.40
CA ARG A 96 1.87 10.06 0.17
C ARG A 96 2.10 10.25 -1.32
N VAL A 97 2.47 11.47 -1.72
CA VAL A 97 2.88 11.81 -3.08
C VAL A 97 4.04 12.79 -2.97
N LEU A 98 5.11 12.56 -3.73
CA LEU A 98 6.22 13.51 -3.81
C LEU A 98 5.72 14.82 -4.42
N ARG A 99 6.28 15.95 -3.95
CA ARG A 99 6.01 17.25 -4.57
C ARG A 99 6.52 17.24 -6.02
N ALA A 100 5.78 17.89 -6.90
CA ALA A 100 6.20 18.17 -8.27
C ALA A 100 7.17 19.35 -8.31
#